data_AF-A0A7S0MSK9-F1
#
_entry.id   AF-A0A7S0MSK9-F1
#
_cell.length_a   1.000
_cell.length_b   1.000
_cell.length_c   1.000
_cell.angle_alpha   90.00
_cell.angle_beta   90.00
_cell.angle_gamma   90.00
#
_symmetry.space_group_name_H-M   'P 1'
#
loop_
_entity.id
_entity.type
_entity.pdbx_description
1 polymer ?
#
loop_
_entity_poly.entity_id
_entity_poly.type
_entity_poly.pdbx_seq_one_letter_code
_entity_poly.pdbx_strand_id
1 'polypeptide(L)'
;DQLSPMDVRLGFTGTTIALGGDHSCATMLTATGVVNCWGDNSNGQLGIGSRMDQLSPMDVRLGFTGTTIALGGDHSCATMLTATGVVNCWGDNSNGQLGIGSRMDQLSPMD
;
A
#
# COMPACT_ATOMS: atom_id res chain seq x y z
N ASP A 1 -21.48 -4.25 -12.48
CA ASP A 1 -20.40 -4.60 -13.41
C ASP A 1 -20.19 -3.52 -14.44
N GLN A 2 -18.95 -3.04 -14.58
CA GLN A 2 -18.52 -2.19 -15.69
C GLN A 2 -17.85 -3.08 -16.73
N LEU A 3 -18.30 -3.00 -17.99
CA LEU A 3 -17.84 -3.87 -19.08
C LEU A 3 -16.81 -3.18 -19.98
N SER A 4 -16.53 -1.91 -19.75
CA SER A 4 -15.53 -1.13 -20.46
C SER A 4 -14.48 -0.58 -19.49
N PRO A 5 -13.19 -0.48 -19.90
CA PRO A 5 -12.17 0.17 -19.10
C PRO A 5 -12.58 1.59 -18.71
N MET A 6 -12.30 1.97 -17.47
CA MET A 6 -12.49 3.33 -16.95
C MET A 6 -11.17 3.87 -16.42
N ASP A 7 -10.96 5.17 -16.58
CA ASP A 7 -9.78 5.85 -16.06
C ASP A 7 -9.84 5.98 -14.53
N VAL A 8 -8.79 5.53 -13.85
CA VAL A 8 -8.51 5.91 -12.46
C VAL A 8 -7.58 7.12 -12.49
N ARG A 9 -8.12 8.30 -12.14
CA ARG A 9 -7.37 9.57 -12.21
C ARG A 9 -6.65 9.85 -10.89
N LEU A 10 -5.33 9.64 -10.90
CA LEU A 10 -4.48 9.83 -9.72
C LEU A 10 -3.96 11.27 -9.55
N GLY A 11 -4.11 12.13 -10.56
CA GLY A 11 -3.67 13.53 -10.47
C GLY A 11 -2.15 13.75 -10.60
N PHE A 12 -1.39 12.73 -11.02
CA PHE A 12 0.06 12.82 -11.18
C PHE A 12 0.64 12.04 -12.36
N THR A 13 1.89 12.35 -12.73
CA THR A 13 2.64 11.71 -13.81
C THR A 13 3.64 10.67 -13.29
N GLY A 14 3.70 9.54 -13.99
CA GLY A 14 4.63 8.45 -13.67
C GLY A 14 4.06 7.49 -12.63
N THR A 15 3.67 6.30 -13.07
CA THR A 15 2.97 5.30 -12.26
C THR A 15 3.65 3.95 -12.40
N THR A 16 4.11 3.38 -11.29
CA THR A 16 4.11 1.92 -11.17
C THR A 16 2.86 1.53 -10.42
N ILE A 17 2.22 0.44 -10.84
CA ILE A 17 1.04 -0.10 -10.18
C ILE A 17 1.39 -1.46 -9.56
N ALA A 18 0.88 -1.69 -8.36
CA ALA A 18 0.89 -2.98 -7.71
C ALA A 18 -0.55 -3.40 -7.43
N LEU A 19 -0.83 -4.69 -7.60
CA LEU A 19 -2.15 -5.29 -7.43
C LEU A 19 -2.07 -6.36 -6.35
N GLY A 20 -2.99 -6.31 -5.39
CA GLY A 20 -3.17 -7.29 -4.33
C GLY A 20 -4.35 -8.21 -4.60
N GLY A 21 -4.92 -8.79 -3.54
CA GLY A 21 -6.16 -9.58 -3.63
C GLY A 21 -7.34 -8.71 -4.09
N ASP A 22 -7.74 -7.78 -3.23
CA ASP A 22 -8.87 -6.87 -3.47
C ASP A 22 -8.48 -5.38 -3.30
N HIS A 23 -7.18 -5.08 -3.23
CA HIS A 23 -6.65 -3.72 -3.21
C HIS A 23 -5.63 -3.46 -4.31
N SER A 24 -5.41 -2.19 -4.61
CA SER A 24 -4.47 -1.72 -5.61
C SER A 24 -3.74 -0.50 -5.09
N CYS A 25 -2.48 -0.35 -5.47
CA CYS A 25 -1.69 0.82 -5.14
C CYS A 25 -0.93 1.32 -6.36
N ALA A 26 -0.76 2.63 -6.46
CA ALA A 26 0.06 3.28 -7.45
C ALA A 26 1.10 4.18 -6.76
N THR A 27 2.33 4.15 -7.27
CA THR A 27 3.41 5.03 -6.82
C THR A 27 3.59 6.16 -7.82
N MET A 28 4.01 7.32 -7.33
CA MET A 28 4.30 8.48 -8.16
C MET A 28 5.81 8.57 -8.39
N LEU A 29 6.27 8.69 -9.65
CA LEU A 29 7.70 8.80 -9.94
C LEU A 29 8.36 10.05 -9.33
N THR A 30 7.57 11.11 -9.15
CA THR A 30 8.06 12.43 -8.72
C THR A 30 7.84 12.73 -7.24
N ALA A 31 7.05 11.92 -6.53
CA ALA A 31 6.80 12.10 -5.10
C ALA A 31 7.30 10.89 -4.33
N THR A 32 8.31 11.10 -3.50
CA THR A 32 8.88 10.05 -2.65
C THR A 32 8.09 9.94 -1.35
N GLY A 33 7.76 8.71 -0.95
CA GLY A 33 7.15 8.45 0.37
C GLY A 33 5.64 8.68 0.46
N VAL A 34 4.98 8.89 -0.68
CA VAL A 34 3.53 8.85 -0.79
C VAL A 34 3.17 7.85 -1.87
N VAL A 35 2.21 6.98 -1.57
CA VAL A 35 1.58 6.08 -2.54
C VAL A 35 0.08 6.30 -2.49
N ASN A 36 -0.62 6.00 -3.58
CA ASN A 36 -2.07 6.06 -3.63
C ASN A 36 -2.62 4.64 -3.61
N CYS A 37 -3.44 4.29 -2.62
CA CYS A 37 -4.03 2.95 -2.52
C CYS A 37 -5.55 3.03 -2.45
N TRP A 38 -6.23 2.00 -2.99
CA TRP A 38 -7.68 1.86 -3.01
C TRP A 38 -8.09 0.39 -3.04
N GLY A 39 -9.37 0.12 -2.76
CA GLY A 39 -9.95 -1.22 -2.66
C GLY A 39 -10.27 -1.62 -1.23
N ASP A 40 -10.25 -2.94 -0.98
CA ASP A 40 -10.49 -3.52 0.34
C ASP A 40 -9.45 -3.04 1.36
N ASN A 41 -9.92 -2.77 2.57
CA ASN A 41 -9.06 -2.39 3.69
C ASN A 41 -9.46 -3.12 4.98
N SER A 42 -10.16 -4.25 4.87
CA SER A 42 -10.67 -5.00 6.02
C SER A 42 -9.57 -5.40 7.01
N ASN A 43 -8.35 -5.59 6.52
CA ASN A 43 -7.16 -5.95 7.30
C ASN A 43 -6.16 -4.80 7.47
N GLY A 44 -6.50 -3.59 7.00
CA GLY A 44 -5.60 -2.44 7.04
C GLY A 44 -4.56 -2.43 5.91
N GLN A 45 -4.73 -3.23 4.86
CA GLN A 45 -3.78 -3.38 3.75
C GLN A 45 -3.56 -2.10 2.93
N LEU A 46 -4.43 -1.10 3.05
CA LEU A 46 -4.21 0.22 2.46
C LEU A 46 -3.24 1.08 3.29
N GLY A 47 -3.03 0.81 4.58
CA GLY A 47 -2.06 1.55 5.39
C GLY A 47 -2.53 2.93 5.87
N ILE A 48 -3.84 3.19 5.88
CA ILE A 48 -4.44 4.50 6.19
C ILE A 48 -4.82 4.67 7.67
N GLY A 49 -4.36 3.80 8.56
CA GLY A 49 -4.65 3.86 10.00
C GLY A 49 -6.09 3.48 10.38
N SER A 50 -6.82 2.86 9.46
CA SER A 50 -8.19 2.39 9.67
C SER A 50 -8.43 1.08 8.92
N ARG A 51 -9.60 0.46 9.15
CA ARG A 51 -10.10 -0.68 8.38
C ARG A 51 -11.23 -0.30 7.42
N MET A 52 -11.26 0.96 6.98
CA MET A 52 -12.29 1.47 6.08
C MET A 52 -11.84 1.35 4.64
N ASP A 53 -12.63 0.66 3.82
CA ASP A 53 -12.39 0.52 2.38
C ASP A 53 -12.34 1.88 1.70
N GLN A 54 -11.53 1.97 0.65
CA GLN A 54 -11.44 3.17 -0.18
C GLN A 54 -11.88 2.86 -1.59
N LEU A 55 -13.05 3.36 -1.98
CA LEU A 55 -13.59 3.14 -3.33
C LEU A 55 -12.89 3.99 -4.40
N SER A 56 -11.99 4.88 -3.98
CA SER A 56 -11.17 5.74 -4.82
C SER A 56 -9.75 5.81 -4.27
N PRO A 57 -8.74 6.12 -5.11
CA PRO A 57 -7.37 6.35 -4.67
C PRO A 57 -7.29 7.30 -3.47
N MET A 58 -6.59 6.87 -2.44
CA MET A 58 -6.31 7.67 -1.25
C MET A 58 -4.81 7.70 -0.97
N ASP A 59 -4.31 8.86 -0.58
CA ASP A 59 -2.91 9.03 -0.20
C ASP A 59 -2.58 8.23 1.07
N VAL A 60 -1.51 7.44 0.97
CA VAL A 60 -0.89 6.68 2.04
C VAL A 60 0.50 7.25 2.27
N ARG A 61 0.74 7.74 3.48
CA ARG A 61 2.04 8.28 3.88
C ARG A 61 2.91 7.13 4.39
N LEU A 62 4.01 6.87 3.71
CA LEU A 62 4.92 5.80 4.09
C LEU A 62 5.80 6.17 5.29
N GLY A 63 6.00 7.45 5.59
CA GLY A 63 6.95 7.89 6.62
C GLY A 63 8.41 7.89 6.16
N PHE A 64 8.70 7.27 5.01
CA PHE A 64 10.03 7.19 4.41
C PHE A 64 9.98 7.34 2.89
N THR A 65 11.12 7.60 2.28
CA THR A 65 11.25 7.58 0.81
C THR A 65 11.14 6.14 0.30
N GLY A 66 9.94 5.74 -0.12
CA GLY A 66 9.69 4.43 -0.73
C GLY A 66 10.07 4.38 -2.21
N THR A 67 10.62 3.26 -2.68
CA THR A 67 10.99 3.06 -4.11
C THR A 67 10.11 2.08 -4.85
N THR A 68 9.63 1.05 -4.17
CA THR A 68 8.85 -0.04 -4.77
C THR A 68 7.83 -0.51 -3.76
N ILE A 69 6.61 -0.78 -4.24
CA ILE A 69 5.54 -1.35 -3.45
C ILE A 69 5.16 -2.71 -4.03
N ALA A 70 4.92 -3.68 -3.16
CA ALA A 70 4.42 -5.00 -3.49
C ALA A 70 3.20 -5.29 -2.61
N LEU A 71 2.18 -5.91 -3.18
CA LEU A 71 0.95 -6.24 -2.48
C LEU A 71 0.79 -7.76 -2.44
N GLY A 72 0.37 -8.28 -1.29
CA GLY A 72 -0.13 -9.64 -1.11
C GLY A 72 -1.66 -9.68 -1.18
N GLY A 73 -2.25 -10.77 -0.68
CA GLY A 73 -3.71 -10.89 -0.55
C GLY A 73 -4.28 -9.79 0.34
N ASP A 74 -3.82 -9.76 1.59
CA ASP A 74 -4.34 -8.86 2.65
C ASP A 74 -3.24 -8.01 3.32
N HIS A 75 -2.07 -7.86 2.68
CA HIS A 75 -0.97 -7.05 3.20
C HIS A 75 -0.22 -6.35 2.07
N SER A 76 0.62 -5.40 2.44
CA SER A 76 1.38 -4.53 1.53
C SER A 76 2.76 -4.31 2.10
N CYS A 77 3.76 -4.21 1.24
CA CYS A 77 5.15 -3.95 1.63
C CYS A 77 5.79 -2.91 0.71
N ALA A 78 6.61 -2.02 1.28
CA ALA A 78 7.40 -1.06 0.52
C ALA A 78 8.86 -1.03 0.96
N THR A 79 9.75 -0.88 -0.02
CA THR A 79 11.20 -0.78 0.21
C THR A 79 11.61 0.66 0.51
N MET A 80 12.41 0.88 1.54
CA MET A 80 13.05 2.18 1.83
C MET A 80 14.23 2.43 0.88
N LEU A 81 14.29 3.61 0.27
CA LEU A 81 15.45 4.05 -0.51
C LEU A 81 16.60 4.49 0.40
N THR A 82 16.27 5.08 1.55
CA THR A 82 17.23 5.72 2.46
C THR A 82 17.97 4.73 3.34
N ALA A 83 17.57 3.46 3.35
CA ALA A 83 18.20 2.42 4.16
C ALA A 83 18.32 1.11 3.36
N THR A 84 19.54 0.61 3.24
CA THR A 84 19.83 -0.63 2.49
C THR A 84 19.18 -1.83 3.18
N GLY A 85 18.30 -2.53 2.47
CA GLY A 85 17.68 -3.76 2.96
C GLY A 85 16.54 -3.56 3.96
N VAL A 86 16.00 -2.35 4.08
CA VAL A 86 14.84 -2.10 4.94
C VAL A 86 13.55 -2.16 4.12
N VAL A 87 12.63 -3.00 4.58
CA VAL A 87 11.27 -3.16 4.05
C VAL A 87 10.30 -2.87 5.17
N ASN A 88 9.25 -2.11 4.86
CA ASN A 88 8.14 -1.88 5.77
C ASN A 88 6.90 -2.58 5.24
N CYS A 89 6.25 -3.38 6.07
CA CYS A 89 5.04 -4.11 5.70
C CYS A 89 3.88 -3.75 6.64
N TRP A 90 2.67 -3.65 6.09
CA TRP A 90 1.43 -3.37 6.81
C TRP A 90 0.25 -4.20 6.25
N GLY A 91 -0.85 -4.26 6.98
CA GLY A 91 -2.03 -5.08 6.70
C GLY A 91 -2.21 -6.26 7.67
N ASP A 92 -2.85 -7.33 7.18
CA ASP A 92 -3.02 -8.59 7.91
C ASP A 92 -1.66 -9.10 8.38
N ASN A 93 -1.62 -9.61 9.60
CA ASN A 93 -0.45 -10.28 10.15
C ASN A 93 -0.80 -11.60 10.86
N SER A 94 -2.00 -12.16 10.60
CA SER A 94 -2.47 -13.40 11.21
C SER A 94 -1.49 -14.58 11.07
N ASN A 95 -0.72 -14.60 9.97
CA ASN A 95 0.27 -15.62 9.65
C ASN A 95 1.73 -15.18 9.90
N GLY A 96 1.96 -13.96 10.38
CA GLY A 96 3.30 -13.40 10.55
C GLY A 96 3.91 -12.81 9.27
N GLN A 97 3.10 -12.53 8.25
CA GLN A 97 3.53 -12.03 6.94
C GLN A 97 4.28 -10.69 7.00
N LEU A 98 4.10 -9.89 8.06
CA LEU A 98 4.79 -8.62 8.20
C LEU A 98 6.25 -8.78 8.68
N GLY A 99 6.62 -9.95 9.20
CA GLY A 99 8.00 -10.22 9.64
C GLY A 99 8.44 -9.46 10.91
N ILE A 100 7.51 -8.83 11.63
CA ILE A 100 7.79 -7.96 12.79
C ILE A 100 7.89 -8.69 14.14
N GLY A 101 8.13 -10.01 14.14
CA GLY A 101 8.25 -10.80 15.38
C GLY A 101 6.95 -10.95 16.18
N SER A 102 5.80 -10.58 15.60
CA SER A 102 4.47 -10.74 16.18
C SER A 102 3.46 -11.14 15.11
N ARG A 103 2.23 -11.47 15.53
CA ARG A 103 1.06 -11.69 14.65
C ARG A 103 0.02 -10.57 14.74
N MET A 104 0.46 -9.39 15.15
CA MET A 104 -0.43 -8.23 15.26
C MET A 104 -0.49 -7.49 13.93
N ASP A 105 -1.69 -7.28 13.42
CA ASP A 105 -1.92 -6.46 12.22
C ASP A 105 -1.33 -5.06 12.38
N GLN A 106 -0.99 -4.44 11.25
CA GLN A 106 -0.54 -3.06 11.21
C GLN A 106 -1.40 -2.26 10.25
N LEU A 107 -2.12 -1.27 10.77
CA LEU A 107 -3.04 -0.47 9.95
C LEU A 107 -2.35 0.67 9.20
N SER A 108 -1.07 0.90 9.48
CA SER A 108 -0.23 1.93 8.88
C SER A 108 1.18 1.39 8.67
N PRO A 109 1.92 1.90 7.67
CA PRO A 109 3.36 1.73 7.62
C PRO A 109 3.98 2.21 8.94
N MET A 110 4.97 1.47 9.46
CA MET A 110 5.77 1.96 10.57
C MET A 110 6.86 2.93 10.07
N ASP A 111 7.21 3.94 10.85
CA ASP A 111 8.36 4.81 10.57
C ASP A 111 9.69 4.07 10.76
#